data_AF-A0A0A9DKG5-F1
#
_entry.id   AF-A0A0A9DKG5-F1
#
_cell.length_a   1.000
_cell.length_b   1.000
_cell.length_c   1.000
_cell.angle_alpha   90.00
_cell.angle_beta   90.00
_cell.angle_gamma   90.00
#
_symmetry.space_group_name_H-M   'P 1'
#
loop_
_entity.id
_entity.type
_entity.pdbx_description
1 polymer ?
#
loop_
_entity_poly.entity_id
_entity_poly.type
_entity_poly.pdbx_seq_one_letter_code
_entity_poly.pdbx_strand_id
1 'polypeptide(L)'
;MSDLKVVLYGKDGVAVKMSVHKNILAENSTFFADKLSRQSSVSNIEVSDCEDAEIYVETVGLMYCSDVKQRLIKQSVPRVLRILKVCSC
;
A
#
# COMPACT_ATOMS: atom_id res chain seq x y z
N MET A 1 -11.02 10.13 -10.24
CA MET A 1 -10.87 10.83 -8.95
C MET A 1 -10.72 9.76 -7.90
N SER A 2 -9.75 9.90 -7.00
CA SER A 2 -9.54 8.94 -5.92
C SER A 2 -10.70 8.98 -4.91
N ASP A 3 -11.09 7.82 -4.38
CA ASP A 3 -12.23 7.63 -3.49
C ASP A 3 -11.83 7.13 -2.08
N LEU A 4 -10.53 6.98 -1.84
CA LEU A 4 -9.96 6.58 -0.57
C LEU A 4 -8.69 7.36 -0.25
N LYS A 5 -8.51 7.63 1.04
CA LYS A 5 -7.29 8.18 1.62
C LYS A 5 -6.64 7.10 2.48
N VAL A 6 -5.35 6.87 2.30
CA VAL A 6 -4.56 6.00 3.18
C VAL A 6 -3.56 6.86 3.92
N VAL A 7 -3.51 6.71 5.24
CA VAL A 7 -2.55 7.39 6.11
C VAL A 7 -1.64 6.34 6.74
N LEU A 8 -0.35 6.44 6.47
CA LEU A 8 0.70 5.62 7.05
C LEU A 8 1.31 6.38 8.22
N TYR A 9 1.34 5.78 9.40
CA TYR A 9 2.04 6.33 10.55
C TYR A 9 3.33 5.52 10.75
N GLY A 10 4.47 6.19 10.58
CA GLY A 10 5.79 5.64 10.83
C GLY A 10 6.18 5.71 12.30
N LYS A 11 7.20 4.93 12.68
CA LYS A 11 7.69 4.86 14.08
C LYS A 11 8.27 6.18 14.60
N ASP A 12 8.79 7.02 13.71
CA ASP A 12 9.41 8.31 14.05
C ASP A 12 8.42 9.49 14.13
N GLY A 13 7.11 9.20 14.22
CA GLY A 13 6.06 10.22 14.22
C GLY A 13 5.77 10.83 12.85
N VAL A 14 6.39 10.32 11.79
CA VAL A 14 6.10 10.71 10.40
C VAL A 14 4.75 10.15 9.97
N ALA A 15 3.92 10.99 9.35
CA ALA A 15 2.67 10.56 8.74
C ALA A 15 2.69 10.84 7.23
N VAL A 16 2.46 9.81 6.42
CA VAL A 16 2.37 9.91 4.95
C VAL A 16 0.94 9.68 4.52
N LYS A 17 0.42 10.56 3.66
CA LYS A 17 -0.96 10.54 3.22
C LYS A 17 -1.02 10.39 1.71
N MET A 18 -1.75 9.39 1.24
CA MET A 18 -1.93 9.12 -0.18
C MET A 18 -3.41 9.03 -0.54
N SER A 19 -3.75 9.49 -1.74
CA SER A 19 -5.10 9.38 -2.30
C SER A 19 -5.11 8.33 -3.39
N VAL A 20 -5.95 7.31 -3.19
CA VAL A 20 -5.92 6.03 -3.93
C VAL A 20 -7.34 5.59 -4.27
N HIS A 21 -7.48 4.47 -4.98
CA HIS A 21 -8.75 3.91 -5.41
C HIS A 21 -9.06 2.62 -4.64
N LYS A 22 -10.27 2.51 -4.06
CA LYS A 22 -10.68 1.36 -3.23
C LYS A 22 -10.56 0.03 -3.98
N ASN A 23 -11.02 -0.01 -5.22
CA ASN A 23 -11.01 -1.23 -6.03
C ASN A 23 -9.58 -1.72 -6.29
N ILE A 24 -8.66 -0.82 -6.62
CA ILE A 24 -7.25 -1.18 -6.87
C ILE A 24 -6.61 -1.80 -5.62
N LEU A 25 -6.85 -1.23 -4.44
CA LEU A 25 -6.34 -1.83 -3.21
C LEU A 25 -6.99 -3.17 -2.89
N ALA A 26 -8.33 -3.28 -3.01
CA ALA A 26 -9.05 -4.51 -2.71
C ALA A 26 -8.70 -5.66 -3.67
N GLU A 27 -8.42 -5.37 -4.93
CA GLU A 27 -7.99 -6.36 -5.92
C GLU A 27 -6.57 -6.89 -5.68
N ASN A 28 -5.70 -6.07 -5.07
CA ASN A 28 -4.26 -6.37 -4.93
C ASN A 28 -3.82 -6.71 -3.50
N SER A 29 -4.69 -6.55 -2.50
CA SER A 29 -4.35 -6.80 -1.10
C SER A 29 -5.56 -7.32 -0.33
N THR A 30 -5.40 -8.52 0.24
CA THR A 30 -6.39 -9.13 1.11
C THR A 30 -6.64 -8.30 2.38
N PHE A 31 -5.60 -7.66 2.92
CA PHE A 31 -5.73 -6.72 4.03
C PHE A 31 -6.69 -5.57 3.72
N PHE A 32 -6.51 -4.91 2.57
CA PHE A 32 -7.38 -3.82 2.18
C PHE A 32 -8.79 -4.31 1.80
N ALA A 33 -8.91 -5.46 1.13
CA ALA A 33 -10.20 -6.08 0.84
C ALA A 33 -11.00 -6.36 2.12
N ASP A 34 -10.37 -6.99 3.11
CA ASP A 34 -10.98 -7.29 4.40
C ASP A 34 -11.35 -6.02 5.16
N LYS A 35 -10.47 -5.02 5.19
CA LYS A 35 -10.72 -3.75 5.89
C LYS A 35 -11.88 -2.96 5.27
N LEU A 36 -11.94 -2.91 3.93
CA LEU A 36 -13.00 -2.22 3.20
C LEU A 36 -14.34 -2.95 3.30
N SER A 37 -14.36 -4.28 3.32
CA SER A 37 -15.60 -5.06 3.45
C SER A 37 -16.28 -4.85 4.81
N ARG A 38 -15.51 -4.65 5.89
CA ARG A 38 -16.02 -4.41 7.24
C ARG A 38 -16.56 -3.00 7.44
N GLN A 39 -16.20 -2.06 6.57
CA GLN A 39 -16.49 -0.64 6.78
C GLN A 39 -17.03 -0.01 5.48
N SER A 40 -18.33 -0.20 5.25
CA SER A 40 -19.03 0.14 4.00
C SER A 40 -18.98 1.61 3.57
N SER A 41 -18.66 2.54 4.48
CA SER A 41 -18.64 4.00 4.22
C SER A 41 -17.30 4.69 4.50
N VAL A 42 -16.18 3.96 4.39
CA VAL A 42 -14.87 4.53 4.74
C VAL A 42 -14.25 5.34 3.62
N SER A 43 -13.90 6.58 3.92
CA SER A 43 -13.11 7.46 3.06
C SER A 43 -11.64 7.56 3.47
N ASN A 44 -11.26 6.96 4.60
CA ASN A 44 -9.90 7.00 5.16
C ASN A 44 -9.51 5.69 5.86
N ILE A 45 -8.38 5.10 5.48
CA ILE A 45 -7.77 3.95 6.15
C ILE A 45 -6.44 4.37 6.77
N GLU A 46 -6.26 3.98 8.03
CA GLU A 46 -5.02 4.21 8.77
C GLU A 46 -4.21 2.92 8.89
N VAL A 47 -2.90 3.00 8.70
CA VAL A 47 -1.94 1.92 8.90
C VAL A 47 -0.90 2.43 9.90
N SER A 48 -0.91 1.87 11.11
CA SER A 48 0.04 2.22 12.17
C SER A 48 1.34 1.43 12.04
N ASP A 49 2.37 1.86 12.78
CA ASP A 49 3.63 1.14 12.96
C ASP A 49 4.36 0.78 11.65
N CYS A 50 4.18 1.61 10.62
CA CYS A 50 4.78 1.42 9.32
C CYS A 50 6.31 1.58 9.45
N GLU A 51 7.05 0.48 9.25
CA GLU A 51 8.51 0.51 9.38
C GLU A 51 9.17 1.33 8.27
N ASP A 52 8.52 1.40 7.11
CA ASP A 52 9.09 1.92 5.89
C ASP A 52 8.00 2.51 4.99
N ALA A 53 7.58 3.73 5.33
CA ALA A 53 6.50 4.41 4.63
C ALA A 53 6.82 4.66 3.16
N GLU A 54 8.11 4.85 2.81
CA GLU A 54 8.54 5.04 1.42
C GLU A 54 8.29 3.77 0.59
N ILE A 55 8.76 2.60 1.08
CA ILE A 55 8.51 1.33 0.39
C ILE A 55 7.01 1.01 0.36
N TYR A 56 6.25 1.38 1.39
CA TYR A 56 4.79 1.17 1.37
C TYR A 56 4.10 2.00 0.29
N VAL A 57 4.45 3.28 0.15
CA VAL A 57 3.95 4.15 -0.93
C VAL A 57 4.31 3.58 -2.29
N GLU A 58 5.56 3.15 -2.48
CA GLU A 58 6.00 2.50 -3.73
C GLU A 58 5.20 1.23 -4.01
N THR A 59 4.97 0.40 -2.99
CA THR A 59 4.21 -0.85 -3.10
C THR A 59 2.77 -0.60 -3.52
N VAL A 60 2.11 0.41 -2.93
CA VAL A 60 0.77 0.83 -3.37
C VAL A 60 0.80 1.37 -4.81
N GLY A 61 1.85 2.10 -5.19
CA GLY A 61 2.07 2.53 -6.56
C GLY A 61 2.18 1.36 -7.55
N LEU A 62 2.83 0.26 -7.14
CA LEU A 62 2.96 -0.95 -7.95
C LEU A 62 1.62 -1.64 -8.20
N MET A 63 0.62 -1.50 -7.32
CA MET A 63 -0.73 -2.03 -7.54
C MET A 63 -1.44 -1.43 -8.78
N TYR A 64 -1.00 -0.26 -9.24
CA TYR A 64 -1.48 0.37 -10.48
C TYR A 64 -0.73 -0.11 -11.72
N CYS A 65 0.33 -0.89 -11.57
CA CYS A 65 1.18 -1.31 -12.68
C CYS A 65 0.63 -2.59 -13.31
N SER A 66 0.44 -2.57 -14.64
CA SER A 66 0.03 -3.74 -15.40
C SER A 66 1.08 -4.86 -15.43
N ASP A 67 2.37 -4.53 -15.25
CA ASP A 67 3.47 -5.49 -15.21
C ASP A 67 4.45 -5.18 -14.07
N VAL A 68 4.07 -5.61 -12.87
CA VAL A 68 4.91 -5.49 -11.67
C VAL A 68 6.21 -6.29 -11.80
N LYS A 69 6.20 -7.43 -12.50
CA LYS A 69 7.38 -8.30 -12.63
C LYS A 69 8.52 -7.59 -13.33
N GLN A 70 8.25 -6.88 -14.42
CA GLN A 70 9.26 -6.09 -15.13
C GLN A 70 9.86 -4.97 -14.27
N ARG A 71 9.06 -4.39 -13.36
CA ARG A 71 9.55 -3.37 -12.42
C ARG A 71 10.47 -3.98 -11.36
N LEU A 72 10.14 -5.17 -10.85
CA LEU A 72 10.90 -5.85 -9.81
C LEU A 72 12.21 -6.48 -10.31
N ILE A 73 12.24 -7.04 -11.52
CA ILE A 73 13.44 -7.71 -12.09
C ILE A 73 14.66 -6.77 -12.18
N LYS A 74 14.43 -5.46 -12.31
CA LYS A 74 15.49 -4.45 -12.41
C LYS A 74 15.99 -3.94 -11.05
N GLN A 75 15.40 -4.41 -9.94
CA GLN A 75 15.77 -3.99 -8.59
C GLN A 75 16.72 -4.99 -7.93
N SER A 76 17.45 -4.52 -6.92
CA SER A 76 18.27 -5.40 -6.10
C SER A 76 17.42 -6.33 -5.24
N VAL A 77 17.92 -7.53 -4.95
CA VAL A 77 17.22 -8.52 -4.10
C VAL A 77 16.78 -7.91 -2.75
N PRO A 78 17.63 -7.16 -1.99
CA PRO A 78 17.20 -6.54 -0.75
C PRO A 78 16.02 -5.57 -0.92
N ARG A 79 15.95 -4.85 -2.04
CA ARG A 79 14.85 -3.94 -2.33
C ARG A 79 13.56 -4.70 -2.65
N VAL A 80 13.65 -5.76 -3.46
CA VAL A 80 12.49 -6.63 -3.75
C VAL A 80 11.94 -7.25 -2.46
N LEU A 81 12.81 -7.71 -1.55
CA LEU A 81 12.38 -8.26 -0.26
C LEU A 81 11.65 -7.23 0.61
N ARG A 82 12.08 -5.97 0.63
CA ARG A 82 11.37 -4.89 1.34
C ARG A 82 9.96 -4.67 0.78
N ILE A 83 9.81 -4.65 -0.55
CA ILE A 83 8.51 -4.51 -1.21
C ILE A 83 7.61 -5.71 -0.88
N LEU A 84 8.11 -6.94 -1.02
CA LEU A 84 7.34 -8.17 -0.76
C LEU A 84 6.91 -8.30 0.71
N LYS A 85 7.71 -7.80 1.64
CA LYS A 85 7.35 -7.74 3.07
C LYS A 85 6.08 -6.92 3.28
N VAL A 86 5.93 -5.80 2.57
CA VAL A 86 4.72 -4.96 2.64
C VAL A 86 3.53 -5.63 1.95
N CYS A 87 3.72 -6.28 0.80
CA CYS A 87 2.63 -6.98 0.11
C CYS A 87 2.02 -8.14 0.92
N SER A 88 2.77 -8.66 1.89
CA SER A 88 2.34 -9.78 2.73
C SER A 88 1.49 -9.32 3.93
N CYS A 89 1.27 -8.02 4.10
CA CYS A 89 0.41 -7.45 5.13
C CYS A 89 -1.08 -7.59 4.81
#